data_AF-A0A4V0XA48-F1
#
_entry.id   AF-A0A4V0XA48-F1
#
_cell.length_a   1.000
_cell.length_b   1.000
_cell.length_c   1.000
_cell.angle_alpha   90.00
_cell.angle_beta   90.00
_cell.angle_gamma   90.00
#
_symmetry.space_group_name_H-M   'P 1'
#
loop_
_entity.id
_entity.type
_entity.pdbx_description
1 polymer ?
#
loop_
_entity_poly.entity_id
_entity_poly.type
_entity_poly.pdbx_seq_one_letter_code
_entity_poly.pdbx_strand_id
1 'polypeptide(L)'
;MSDKDKQQTLQNLATQMQLAQDTIKQVEEELKKLGVDKSELPEPKKQDMVQPGSTESIGKIIEGQFDGQNMIGPDGKVYPVPANYASKSKLVEGDTLKLTIAQDGSFIYKQIGPIARKKIIAKMALENGQYVAVVGDRNYRVLYASVTYFKAQPGDEVTVVVPEVGEAQWAAIEAVISA
;
A
#
# COMPACT_ATOMS: atom_id res chain seq x y z
N MET A 1 4.70 -13.50 -22.60
CA MET A 1 6.11 -13.06 -22.47
C MET A 1 6.98 -14.07 -23.18
N SER A 2 7.69 -13.66 -24.22
CA SER A 2 8.64 -14.52 -24.95
C SER A 2 9.84 -14.84 -24.05
N ASP A 3 10.52 -15.97 -24.25
CA ASP A 3 11.76 -16.30 -23.53
C ASP A 3 12.84 -15.23 -23.74
N LYS A 4 12.80 -14.54 -24.89
CA LYS A 4 13.63 -13.37 -25.19
C LYS A 4 13.34 -12.17 -24.28
N ASP A 5 12.08 -11.94 -23.92
CA ASP A 5 11.67 -10.83 -23.04
C ASP A 5 12.12 -11.10 -21.59
N LYS A 6 12.04 -12.35 -21.15
CA LYS A 6 12.52 -12.78 -19.83
C LYS A 6 14.04 -12.62 -19.72
N GLN A 7 14.78 -13.01 -20.76
CA GLN A 7 16.23 -12.88 -20.78
C GLN A 7 16.68 -11.41 -20.77
N GLN A 8 16.01 -10.55 -21.54
CA GLN A 8 16.26 -9.11 -21.51
C GLN A 8 15.95 -8.50 -20.13
N THR A 9 14.85 -8.92 -19.50
CA THR A 9 14.45 -8.45 -18.17
C THR A 9 15.49 -8.86 -17.12
N LEU A 10 15.93 -10.11 -17.13
CA LEU A 10 16.99 -10.60 -16.22
C LEU A 10 18.29 -9.83 -16.39
N GLN A 11 18.65 -9.51 -17.64
CA GLN A 11 19.85 -8.73 -17.92
C GLN A 11 19.73 -7.29 -17.39
N ASN A 12 18.56 -6.66 -17.56
CA ASN A 12 18.30 -5.34 -17.00
C ASN A 12 18.36 -5.34 -15.47
N LEU A 13 17.79 -6.35 -14.80
CA LEU A 13 17.88 -6.48 -13.34
C LEU A 13 19.32 -6.71 -12.88
N ALA A 14 20.09 -7.54 -13.58
CA ALA A 14 21.50 -7.78 -13.26
C ALA A 14 22.31 -6.48 -13.36
N THR A 15 22.07 -5.67 -14.40
CA THR A 15 22.70 -4.35 -14.54
C THR A 15 22.32 -3.40 -13.41
N GLN A 16 21.04 -3.34 -13.03
CA GLN A 16 20.59 -2.51 -11.90
C GLN A 16 21.23 -2.95 -10.58
N MET A 17 21.34 -4.26 -10.35
CA MET A 17 21.98 -4.81 -9.15
C MET A 17 23.46 -4.46 -9.10
N GLN A 18 24.17 -4.56 -10.22
CA GLN A 18 25.58 -4.18 -10.31
C GLN A 18 25.79 -2.69 -10.00
N LEU A 19 24.97 -1.81 -10.60
CA LEU A 19 25.01 -0.37 -10.32
C LEU A 19 24.74 -0.06 -8.85
N ALA A 20 23.77 -0.74 -8.22
CA ALA A 20 23.48 -0.57 -6.81
C ALA A 20 24.67 -1.01 -5.93
N GLN A 21 25.31 -2.13 -6.26
CA GLN A 21 26.50 -2.61 -5.54
C GLN A 21 27.68 -1.64 -5.64
N ASP A 22 27.92 -1.09 -6.83
CA ASP A 22 29.00 -0.12 -7.04
C ASP A 22 28.71 1.20 -6.31
N THR A 23 27.44 1.63 -6.31
CA THR A 23 26.99 2.78 -5.51
C THR A 23 27.23 2.55 -4.01
N ILE A 24 26.87 1.38 -3.49
CA ILE A 24 27.10 1.03 -2.09
C ILE A 24 28.59 1.09 -1.76
N LYS A 25 29.46 0.50 -2.59
CA LYS A 25 30.92 0.57 -2.38
C LYS A 25 31.43 2.00 -2.32
N GLN A 26 30.95 2.88 -3.21
CA GLN A 26 31.34 4.30 -3.19
C GLN A 26 30.94 4.98 -1.89
N VAL A 27 29.70 4.74 -1.41
CA VAL A 27 29.23 5.26 -0.13
C VAL A 27 30.09 4.73 1.03
N GLU A 28 30.46 3.46 1.02
CA GLU A 28 31.32 2.87 2.05
C GLU A 28 32.73 3.51 2.07
N GLU A 29 33.30 3.81 0.90
CA GLU A 29 34.57 4.53 0.80
C GLU A 29 34.46 5.98 1.29
N GLU A 30 33.36 6.67 1.00
CA GLU A 30 33.11 8.02 1.51
C GLU A 30 32.97 8.04 3.03
N LEU A 31 32.25 7.07 3.61
CA LEU A 31 32.14 6.92 5.07
C LEU A 31 33.50 6.70 5.72
N LYS A 32 34.34 5.86 5.10
CA LYS A 32 35.72 5.63 5.55
C LYS A 32 36.58 6.89 5.49
N LYS A 33 36.42 7.72 4.44
CA LYS A 33 37.12 9.02 4.33
C LYS A 33 36.68 10.00 5.42
N LEU A 34 35.40 9.95 5.81
CA LEU A 34 34.85 10.78 6.88
C LEU A 34 35.15 10.24 8.29
N GLY A 35 35.74 9.05 8.40
CA GLY A 35 36.04 8.41 9.68
C GLY A 35 34.79 7.99 10.47
N VAL A 36 33.65 7.82 9.78
CA VAL A 36 32.36 7.47 10.38
C VAL A 36 32.13 5.97 10.20
N ASP A 37 31.91 5.26 11.29
CA ASP A 37 31.57 3.84 11.25
C ASP A 37 30.11 3.63 10.78
N LYS A 38 29.83 2.51 10.10
CA LYS A 38 28.47 2.21 9.59
C LYS A 38 27.42 2.15 10.70
N SER A 39 27.82 1.85 11.93
CA SER A 39 26.96 1.85 13.13
C SER A 39 26.65 3.25 13.67
N GLU A 40 27.40 4.27 13.26
CA GLU A 40 27.21 5.68 13.63
C GLU A 40 26.43 6.46 12.57
N LEU A 41 26.11 5.80 11.44
CA LEU A 41 25.17 6.35 10.48
C LEU A 41 23.85 6.63 11.20
N PRO A 42 23.28 7.83 11.05
CA PRO A 42 21.92 8.05 11.51
C PRO A 42 21.05 7.00 10.83
N GLU A 43 20.21 6.31 11.60
CA GLU A 43 19.16 5.51 11.00
C GLU A 43 18.46 6.39 9.96
N PRO A 44 18.25 5.90 8.71
CA PRO A 44 17.48 6.67 7.75
C PRO A 44 16.19 6.99 8.46
N LYS A 45 15.96 8.28 8.76
CA LYS A 45 14.73 8.71 9.42
C LYS A 45 13.64 8.14 8.54
N LYS A 46 12.94 7.10 9.03
CA LYS A 46 11.60 6.81 8.54
C LYS A 46 10.94 8.16 8.68
N GLN A 47 10.62 8.80 7.57
CA GLN A 47 9.85 10.02 7.62
C GLN A 47 8.53 9.57 8.26
N ASP A 48 8.48 9.70 9.59
CA ASP A 48 7.25 9.74 10.32
C ASP A 48 6.47 10.83 9.63
N MET A 49 5.44 10.42 8.88
CA MET A 49 4.46 11.32 8.32
C MET A 49 3.83 12.02 9.53
N VAL A 50 4.39 13.16 9.87
CA VAL A 50 3.96 14.02 10.94
C VAL A 50 2.52 14.39 10.61
N GLN A 51 1.59 13.97 11.46
CA GLN A 51 0.34 14.69 11.62
C GLN A 51 0.67 15.94 12.43
N PRO A 52 0.42 17.13 11.85
CA PRO A 52 -0.41 18.07 12.60
C PRO A 52 -1.47 18.70 11.69
N GLY A 53 -2.64 18.91 12.28
CA GLY A 53 -3.74 19.57 11.63
C GLY A 53 -3.51 21.05 11.36
N SER A 54 -4.46 21.55 10.58
CA SER A 54 -4.84 22.95 10.34
C SER A 54 -3.93 23.83 9.47
N THR A 55 -4.56 24.20 8.34
CA THR A 55 -4.49 25.48 7.62
C THR A 55 -3.44 25.63 6.51
N GLU A 56 -3.94 25.42 5.28
CA GLU A 56 -3.70 26.24 4.07
C GLU A 56 -2.26 26.52 3.62
N SER A 57 -1.67 25.51 3.00
CA SER A 57 -0.91 25.72 1.75
C SER A 57 -1.62 24.91 0.66
N ILE A 58 -2.57 25.54 -0.03
CA ILE A 58 -3.42 24.87 -1.03
C ILE A 58 -2.54 24.48 -2.22
N GLY A 59 -1.99 23.27 -2.16
CA GLY A 59 -1.48 22.60 -3.33
C GLY A 59 -2.61 21.99 -4.18
N LYS A 60 -2.28 21.23 -5.23
CA LYS A 60 -3.29 20.70 -6.15
C LYS A 60 -4.20 19.70 -5.44
N ILE A 61 -5.51 19.96 -5.48
CA ILE A 61 -6.54 19.07 -4.95
C ILE A 61 -7.11 18.21 -6.08
N ILE A 62 -7.23 16.91 -5.83
CA ILE A 62 -7.78 15.93 -6.76
C ILE A 62 -8.72 15.02 -5.98
N GLU A 63 -9.91 14.79 -6.51
CA GLU A 63 -10.85 13.81 -5.95
C GLU A 63 -10.89 12.58 -6.85
N GLY A 64 -11.12 11.40 -6.27
CA GLY A 64 -11.13 10.16 -7.02
C GLY A 64 -11.72 9.00 -6.22
N GLN A 65 -11.91 7.86 -6.89
CA GLN A 65 -12.46 6.65 -6.26
C GLN A 65 -11.38 5.64 -5.94
N PHE A 66 -11.46 5.01 -4.78
CA PHE A 66 -10.54 3.97 -4.34
C PHE A 66 -10.85 2.64 -5.03
N ASP A 67 -9.85 1.99 -5.65
CA ASP A 67 -10.01 0.71 -6.36
C ASP A 67 -9.60 -0.53 -5.52
N GLY A 68 -9.27 -0.32 -4.23
CA GLY A 68 -8.72 -1.33 -3.34
C GLY A 68 -7.21 -1.18 -3.07
N GLN A 69 -6.46 -0.48 -3.91
CA GLN A 69 -5.04 -0.15 -3.70
C GLN A 69 -4.66 1.28 -4.10
N ASN A 70 -5.38 1.86 -5.05
CA ASN A 70 -5.12 3.16 -5.66
C ASN A 70 -6.37 4.02 -5.62
N MET A 71 -6.19 5.32 -5.81
CA MET A 71 -7.24 6.27 -6.12
C MET A 71 -7.23 6.54 -7.62
N ILE A 72 -8.39 6.41 -8.27
CA ILE A 72 -8.60 6.71 -9.68
C ILE A 72 -9.16 8.13 -9.79
N GLY A 73 -8.39 9.04 -10.38
CA GLY A 73 -8.81 10.41 -10.65
C GLY A 73 -9.85 10.53 -11.77
N PRO A 74 -10.45 11.72 -11.97
CA PRO A 74 -11.49 11.94 -12.97
C PRO A 74 -10.99 11.82 -14.42
N ASP A 75 -9.69 11.97 -14.62
CA ASP A 75 -8.97 11.78 -15.88
C ASP A 75 -8.54 10.33 -16.11
N GLY A 76 -8.92 9.41 -15.22
CA GLY A 76 -8.48 8.01 -15.24
C GLY A 76 -7.06 7.82 -14.72
N LYS A 77 -6.40 8.87 -14.23
CA LYS A 77 -5.05 8.77 -13.68
C LYS A 77 -5.06 8.01 -12.36
N VAL A 78 -4.11 7.07 -12.24
CA VAL A 78 -3.97 6.21 -11.07
C VAL A 78 -3.00 6.85 -10.07
N TYR A 79 -3.44 6.96 -8.82
CA TYR A 79 -2.68 7.49 -7.71
C TYR A 79 -2.52 6.42 -6.62
N PRO A 80 -1.32 5.86 -6.40
CA PRO A 80 -1.11 4.83 -5.40
C PRO A 80 -1.45 5.33 -3.99
N VAL A 81 -2.29 4.59 -3.27
CA VAL A 81 -2.67 4.93 -1.89
C VAL A 81 -1.75 4.17 -0.94
N PRO A 82 -1.16 4.82 0.09
CA PRO A 82 -0.34 4.14 1.06
C PRO A 82 -1.09 2.99 1.74
N ALA A 83 -0.56 1.77 1.66
CA ALA A 83 -1.23 0.56 2.15
C ALA A 83 -1.60 0.67 3.64
N ASN A 84 -0.74 1.27 4.47
CA ASN A 84 -1.02 1.49 5.90
C ASN A 84 -2.21 2.44 6.13
N TYR A 85 -2.35 3.48 5.30
CA TYR A 85 -3.49 4.39 5.39
C TYR A 85 -4.78 3.66 5.01
N ALA A 86 -4.76 2.90 3.92
CA ALA A 86 -5.90 2.11 3.47
C ALA A 86 -6.32 1.06 4.51
N SER A 87 -5.37 0.36 5.12
CA SER A 87 -5.61 -0.64 6.17
C SER A 87 -6.17 -0.03 7.45
N LYS A 88 -5.54 1.03 7.98
CA LYS A 88 -5.99 1.67 9.25
C LYS A 88 -7.34 2.36 9.11
N SER A 89 -7.60 2.97 7.95
CA SER A 89 -8.87 3.65 7.65
C SER A 89 -9.95 2.69 7.16
N LYS A 90 -9.62 1.39 6.96
CA LYS A 90 -10.53 0.36 6.45
C LYS A 90 -11.23 0.80 5.15
N LEU A 91 -10.44 1.35 4.22
CA LEU A 91 -10.95 1.85 2.94
C LEU A 91 -11.55 0.71 2.13
N VAL A 92 -12.71 0.98 1.54
CA VAL A 92 -13.49 0.02 0.75
C VAL A 92 -13.49 0.48 -0.70
N GLU A 93 -13.41 -0.47 -1.63
CA GLU A 93 -13.51 -0.21 -3.07
C GLU A 93 -14.76 0.66 -3.39
N GLY A 94 -14.59 1.75 -4.13
CA GLY A 94 -15.62 2.76 -4.38
C GLY A 94 -15.62 3.95 -3.41
N ASP A 95 -14.79 3.93 -2.36
CA ASP A 95 -14.67 5.09 -1.46
C ASP A 95 -14.14 6.32 -2.19
N THR A 96 -14.77 7.46 -1.96
CA THR A 96 -14.31 8.75 -2.50
C THR A 96 -13.20 9.31 -1.61
N LEU A 97 -12.04 9.51 -2.22
CA LEU A 97 -10.85 10.06 -1.60
C LEU A 97 -10.55 11.44 -2.18
N LYS A 98 -9.99 12.30 -1.32
CA LYS A 98 -9.37 13.56 -1.67
C LYS A 98 -7.87 13.42 -1.53
N LEU A 99 -7.14 13.60 -2.62
CA LEU A 99 -5.70 13.77 -2.66
C LEU A 99 -5.37 15.26 -2.65
N THR A 100 -4.54 15.68 -1.71
CA THR A 100 -3.90 16.99 -1.70
C THR A 100 -2.42 16.80 -1.96
N ILE A 101 -1.92 17.38 -3.04
CA ILE A 101 -0.49 17.42 -3.37
C ILE A 101 0.07 18.71 -2.80
N ALA A 102 0.78 18.65 -1.69
CA ALA A 102 1.35 19.83 -1.05
C ALA A 102 2.49 20.44 -1.90
N GLN A 103 2.92 21.66 -1.56
CA GLN A 103 3.95 22.39 -2.31
C GLN A 103 5.31 21.68 -2.31
N ASP A 104 5.58 20.87 -1.29
CA ASP A 104 6.76 20.00 -1.18
C ASP A 104 6.65 18.72 -2.02
N GLY A 105 5.54 18.53 -2.74
CA GLY A 105 5.26 17.34 -3.54
C GLY A 105 4.68 16.16 -2.75
N SER A 106 4.47 16.29 -1.43
CA SER A 106 3.91 15.22 -0.62
C SER A 106 2.43 14.97 -0.94
N PHE A 107 2.04 13.69 -0.91
CA PHE A 107 0.67 13.25 -1.20
C PHE A 107 -0.07 12.99 0.10
N ILE A 108 -1.13 13.75 0.34
CA ILE A 108 -1.99 13.61 1.52
C ILE A 108 -3.35 13.11 1.07
N TYR A 109 -3.71 11.91 1.50
CA TYR A 109 -5.01 11.30 1.23
C TYR A 109 -5.96 11.49 2.41
N LYS A 110 -7.21 11.82 2.10
CA LYS A 110 -8.31 11.85 3.06
C LYS A 110 -9.55 11.21 2.45
N GLN A 111 -10.15 10.27 3.15
CA GLN A 111 -11.49 9.78 2.81
C GLN A 111 -12.51 10.89 3.04
N ILE A 112 -13.31 11.18 2.01
CA ILE A 112 -14.34 12.23 2.03
C ILE A 112 -15.74 11.70 1.73
N GLY A 113 -15.86 10.52 1.14
CA GLY A 113 -17.15 9.89 0.84
C GLY A 113 -17.09 8.37 0.99
N PRO A 114 -17.40 7.82 2.17
CA PRO A 114 -17.52 6.38 2.31
C PRO A 114 -18.70 5.84 1.48
N ILE A 115 -18.48 4.76 0.72
CA ILE A 115 -19.58 4.06 0.04
C ILE A 115 -20.39 3.21 1.03
N ALA A 116 -21.65 2.93 0.66
CA ALA A 116 -22.50 1.94 1.32
C ALA A 116 -21.81 0.57 1.33
N ARG A 117 -21.70 -0.04 2.51
CA ARG A 117 -20.84 -1.19 2.76
C ARG A 117 -21.50 -2.14 3.75
N LYS A 118 -21.18 -3.42 3.62
CA LYS A 118 -21.64 -4.48 4.53
C LYS A 118 -20.47 -5.23 5.13
N LYS A 119 -20.71 -5.80 6.31
CA LYS A 119 -19.76 -6.65 7.01
C LYS A 119 -20.11 -8.10 6.75
N ILE A 120 -19.11 -8.92 6.47
CA ILE A 120 -19.26 -10.35 6.26
C ILE A 120 -18.14 -11.10 6.99
N ILE A 121 -18.44 -12.29 7.48
CA ILE A 121 -17.45 -13.20 8.04
C ILE A 121 -16.79 -13.93 6.88
N ALA A 122 -15.47 -13.94 6.88
CA ALA A 122 -14.65 -14.60 5.87
C ALA A 122 -13.57 -15.44 6.52
N LYS A 123 -13.15 -16.50 5.83
CA LYS A 123 -12.00 -17.30 6.24
C LYS A 123 -10.77 -16.83 5.51
N MET A 124 -9.70 -16.54 6.25
CA MET A 124 -8.42 -16.15 5.67
C MET A 124 -7.75 -17.33 4.97
N ALA A 125 -7.21 -17.09 3.78
CA ALA A 125 -6.42 -18.06 3.04
C ALA A 125 -5.24 -17.38 2.34
N LEU A 126 -4.29 -18.20 1.87
CA LEU A 126 -3.15 -17.77 1.08
C LEU A 126 -3.20 -18.50 -0.27
N GLU A 127 -3.52 -17.77 -1.33
CA GLU A 127 -3.62 -18.30 -2.70
C GLU A 127 -2.52 -17.70 -3.56
N ASN A 128 -1.67 -18.55 -4.16
CA ASN A 128 -0.57 -18.13 -5.02
C ASN A 128 0.35 -17.05 -4.37
N GLY A 129 0.52 -17.11 -3.05
CA GLY A 129 1.31 -16.14 -2.29
C GLY A 129 0.60 -14.82 -1.97
N GLN A 130 -0.68 -14.69 -2.30
CA GLN A 130 -1.52 -13.53 -1.96
C GLN A 130 -2.55 -13.90 -0.89
N TYR A 131 -2.68 -13.04 0.14
CA TYR A 131 -3.72 -13.21 1.15
C TYR A 131 -5.09 -12.88 0.56
N VAL A 132 -6.05 -13.75 0.82
CA VAL A 132 -7.45 -13.60 0.40
C VAL A 132 -8.39 -13.91 1.56
N ALA A 133 -9.56 -13.26 1.54
CA ALA A 133 -10.68 -13.53 2.42
C ALA A 133 -11.74 -14.29 1.64
N VAL A 134 -12.01 -15.53 2.04
CA VAL A 134 -12.91 -16.47 1.33
C VAL A 134 -14.29 -16.44 1.96
N VAL A 135 -15.33 -16.24 1.15
CA VAL A 135 -16.74 -16.25 1.54
C VAL A 135 -17.55 -17.06 0.53
N GLY A 136 -17.91 -18.29 0.89
CA GLY A 136 -18.53 -19.23 -0.05
C GLY A 136 -17.62 -19.44 -1.26
N ASP A 137 -18.13 -19.17 -2.47
CA ASP A 137 -17.38 -19.30 -3.73
C ASP A 137 -16.65 -18.01 -4.16
N ARG A 138 -16.64 -16.97 -3.30
CA ARG A 138 -16.00 -15.68 -3.62
C ARG A 138 -14.73 -15.47 -2.80
N ASN A 139 -13.67 -15.06 -3.50
CA ASN A 139 -12.38 -14.69 -2.90
C ASN A 139 -12.16 -13.20 -3.04
N TYR A 140 -12.02 -12.50 -1.92
CA TYR A 140 -11.66 -11.08 -1.90
C TYR A 140 -10.17 -10.92 -1.59
N ARG A 141 -9.49 -10.10 -2.37
CA ARG A 141 -8.10 -9.71 -2.06
C ARG A 141 -8.09 -8.82 -0.84
N VAL A 142 -7.08 -9.00 0.01
CA VAL A 142 -6.86 -8.13 1.16
C VAL A 142 -5.45 -7.53 1.11
N LEU A 143 -5.30 -6.32 1.62
CA LEU A 143 -3.99 -5.67 1.72
C LEU A 143 -3.13 -6.42 2.74
N TYR A 144 -1.88 -6.70 2.38
CA TYR A 144 -0.91 -7.31 3.29
C TYR A 144 -0.72 -6.48 4.57
N ALA A 145 -0.75 -5.14 4.45
CA ALA A 145 -0.70 -4.23 5.60
C ALA A 145 -1.88 -4.43 6.56
N SER A 146 -3.06 -4.85 6.07
CA SER A 146 -4.20 -5.17 6.93
C SER A 146 -3.93 -6.48 7.67
N VAL A 147 -3.42 -7.50 6.96
CA VAL A 147 -3.10 -8.80 7.55
C VAL A 147 -2.09 -8.65 8.69
N THR A 148 -1.02 -7.88 8.48
CA THR A 148 0.02 -7.67 9.52
C THR A 148 -0.47 -6.79 10.66
N TYR A 149 -1.29 -5.77 10.38
CA TYR A 149 -1.86 -4.89 11.41
C TYR A 149 -2.79 -5.67 12.35
N PHE A 150 -3.67 -6.49 11.79
CA PHE A 150 -4.63 -7.30 12.56
C PHE A 150 -4.05 -8.64 13.02
N LYS A 151 -2.83 -8.98 12.59
CA LYS A 151 -2.14 -10.26 12.87
C LYS A 151 -2.93 -11.48 12.43
N ALA A 152 -3.71 -11.35 11.36
CA ALA A 152 -4.50 -12.45 10.81
C ALA A 152 -3.60 -13.51 10.16
N GLN A 153 -3.97 -14.77 10.30
CA GLN A 153 -3.27 -15.92 9.73
C GLN A 153 -4.20 -16.70 8.79
N PRO A 154 -3.65 -17.46 7.81
CA PRO A 154 -4.46 -18.38 7.02
C PRO A 154 -5.16 -19.40 7.94
N GLY A 155 -6.47 -19.53 7.80
CA GLY A 155 -7.32 -20.35 8.67
C GLY A 155 -8.22 -19.54 9.59
N ASP A 156 -7.83 -18.31 9.96
CA ASP A 156 -8.59 -17.46 10.87
C ASP A 156 -9.93 -17.04 10.27
N GLU A 157 -10.94 -16.93 11.13
CA GLU A 157 -12.16 -16.20 10.81
C GLU A 157 -11.95 -14.71 11.06
N VAL A 158 -12.26 -13.91 10.06
CA VAL A 158 -12.13 -12.46 10.09
C VAL A 158 -13.45 -11.81 9.70
N THR A 159 -13.74 -10.66 10.30
CA THR A 159 -14.76 -9.77 9.76
C THR A 159 -14.12 -8.90 8.69
N VAL A 160 -14.65 -8.96 7.47
CA VAL A 160 -14.25 -8.07 6.38
C VAL A 160 -15.40 -7.16 5.96
N VAL A 161 -15.03 -6.01 5.41
CA VAL A 161 -15.95 -4.98 4.92
C VAL A 161 -15.79 -4.89 3.41
N VAL A 162 -16.91 -4.98 2.72
CA VAL A 162 -17.02 -4.92 1.26
C VAL A 162 -18.14 -3.95 0.87
N PRO A 163 -18.17 -3.44 -0.37
CA PRO A 163 -19.30 -2.68 -0.89
C PRO A 163 -20.61 -3.46 -0.72
N GLU A 164 -21.69 -2.75 -0.38
CA GLU A 164 -23.01 -3.36 -0.23
C GLU A 164 -23.54 -3.86 -1.58
N VAL A 165 -23.30 -3.05 -2.62
CA VAL A 165 -23.72 -3.24 -4.02
C VAL A 165 -22.49 -3.28 -4.92
N GLY A 166 -22.54 -4.12 -5.96
CA GLY A 166 -21.48 -4.27 -6.96
C GLY A 166 -20.62 -5.52 -6.77
N GLU A 167 -19.72 -5.75 -7.72
CA GLU A 167 -18.72 -6.81 -7.66
C GLU A 167 -17.38 -6.21 -7.23
N ALA A 168 -17.02 -6.37 -5.96
CA ALA A 168 -15.75 -5.92 -5.44
C ALA A 168 -14.68 -7.01 -5.55
N GLN A 169 -13.47 -6.60 -5.87
CA GLN A 169 -12.29 -7.47 -5.89
C GLN A 169 -11.54 -7.42 -4.56
N TRP A 170 -11.68 -6.32 -3.83
CA TRP A 170 -10.98 -6.07 -2.57
C TRP A 170 -11.92 -6.04 -1.37
N ALA A 171 -11.41 -6.48 -0.23
CA ALA A 171 -12.07 -6.35 1.06
C ALA A 171 -11.13 -5.73 2.10
N ALA A 172 -11.70 -4.92 2.98
CA ALA A 172 -10.98 -4.36 4.12
C ALA A 172 -11.18 -5.25 5.34
N ILE A 173 -10.10 -5.67 6.00
CA ILE A 173 -10.20 -6.39 7.29
C ILE A 173 -10.64 -5.40 8.36
N GLU A 174 -11.69 -5.75 9.11
CA GLU A 174 -12.17 -4.96 10.24
C GLU A 174 -11.67 -5.49 11.58
N ALA A 175 -11.67 -6.82 11.75
CA ALA A 175 -11.29 -7.52 12.97
C ALA A 175 -10.99 -9.00 12.69
N VAL A 176 -10.17 -9.61 13.55
CA VAL A 176 -9.99 -11.08 13.64
C VAL A 176 -10.91 -11.61 14.73
N ILE A 177 -11.64 -12.69 14.45
CA ILE A 177 -12.62 -13.31 15.35
C ILE A 177 -11.99 -14.46 16.13
N SER A 178 -11.24 -15.32 15.44
CA SER A 178 -10.53 -16.45 16.05
C SER A 178 -9.04 -16.33 15.75
N ALA A 179 -8.22 -16.34 16.81
CA ALA A 179 -6.77 -16.45 16.75
C ALA A 179 -6.33 -17.66 17.60
#